data_AF-A0A4Q7N529-F1
#
_entry.id   AF-A0A4Q7N529-F1
#
_cell.length_a   1.000
_cell.length_b   1.000
_cell.length_c   1.000
_cell.angle_alpha   90.00
_cell.angle_beta   90.00
_cell.angle_gamma   90.00
#
_symmetry.space_group_name_H-M   'P 1'
#
loop_
_entity.id
_entity.type
_entity.pdbx_description
1 polymer ?
#
loop_
_entity_poly.entity_id
_entity_poly.type
_entity_poly.pdbx_seq_one_letter_code
_entity_poly.pdbx_strand_id
1 'polypeptide(L)' 'MTNVEILQQEAIKALEAGALNDKQKSFIESIRNFDKKQLKKLNSSQFKWLKDIAKIQSRKTEASDPLAD' A
#
# COMPACT_ATOMS: atom_id res chain seq x y z
N MET A 1 -4.74 -2.71 -15.20
CA MET A 1 -4.28 -1.90 -14.05
C MET A 1 -2.87 -1.41 -14.32
N THR A 2 -2.54 -0.18 -13.91
CA THR A 2 -1.17 0.34 -13.93
C THR A 2 -0.43 0.05 -12.63
N ASN A 3 0.90 0.01 -12.66
CA ASN A 3 1.71 -0.24 -11.46
C ASN A 3 1.32 0.62 -10.26
N VAL A 4 0.93 1.88 -10.46
CA VAL A 4 0.52 2.76 -9.35
C VAL A 4 -0.82 2.36 -8.71
N GLU A 5 -1.76 1.84 -9.50
CA GLU A 5 -3.04 1.35 -8.99
C GLU A 5 -2.84 0.06 -8.19
N ILE A 6 -1.90 -0.79 -8.64
CA ILE A 6 -1.51 -2.01 -7.90
C ILE A 6 -0.91 -1.62 -6.55
N LEU A 7 0.03 -0.68 -6.52
CA LEU A 7 0.64 -0.20 -5.27
C LEU A 7 -0.40 0.42 -4.33
N GLN A 8 -1.37 1.19 -4.85
CA GLN A 8 -2.47 1.73 -4.05
C GLN A 8 -3.31 0.61 -3.43
N GLN A 9 -3.68 -0.40 -4.20
CA GLN A 9 -4.46 -1.54 -3.71
C GLN A 9 -3.70 -2.33 -2.64
N GLU A 10 -2.40 -2.61 -2.85
CA GLU A 10 -1.57 -3.27 -1.84
C GLU A 10 -1.44 -2.44 -0.56
N ALA A 11 -1.32 -1.11 -0.70
CA ALA A 11 -1.26 -0.22 0.44
C ALA A 11 -2.59 -0.15 1.23
N ILE A 12 -3.73 -0.20 0.54
CA ILE A 12 -5.05 -0.31 1.17
C ILE A 12 -5.16 -1.65 1.92
N LYS A 13 -4.71 -2.75 1.34
CA LYS A 13 -4.66 -4.04 2.04
C LYS A 13 -3.79 -3.99 3.28
N ALA A 14 -2.63 -3.30 3.23
CA ALA A 14 -1.77 -3.11 4.39
C ALA A 14 -2.47 -2.29 5.51
N LEU A 15 -3.25 -1.28 5.12
CA LEU A 15 -4.09 -0.48 6.02
C LEU A 15 -5.14 -1.35 6.71
N GLU A 16 -5.89 -2.13 5.94
CA GLU A 16 -6.93 -3.04 6.45
C GLU A 16 -6.34 -4.16 7.31
N ALA A 17 -5.14 -4.64 6.98
CA ALA A 17 -4.40 -5.63 7.77
C ALA A 17 -3.81 -5.09 9.08
N GLY A 18 -3.99 -3.79 9.37
CA GLY A 18 -3.46 -3.13 10.56
C GLY A 18 -1.93 -3.09 10.64
N ALA A 19 -1.24 -3.27 9.50
CA ALA A 19 0.23 -3.35 9.45
C ALA A 19 0.91 -1.97 9.36
N LEU A 20 0.12 -0.89 9.32
CA LEU A 20 0.58 0.48 9.12
C LEU A 20 0.63 1.28 10.42
N ASN A 21 1.62 2.16 10.52
CA ASN A 21 1.70 3.19 11.56
C ASN A 21 0.76 4.36 11.25
N ASP A 22 0.41 5.18 12.24
CA ASP A 22 -0.58 6.27 12.09
C ASP A 22 -0.30 7.23 10.93
N LYS A 23 0.97 7.58 10.71
CA LYS A 23 1.39 8.42 9.58
C LYS A 23 1.12 7.77 8.23
N GLN A 24 1.39 6.47 8.11
CA GLN A 24 1.14 5.70 6.88
C GLN A 24 -0.35 5.52 6.66
N LYS A 25 -1.11 5.25 7.73
CA LYS A 25 -2.58 5.15 7.67
C LYS A 25 -3.19 6.43 7.12
N SER A 26 -2.86 7.57 7.73
CA SER A 26 -3.38 8.88 7.33
C SER A 26 -3.02 9.21 5.87
N PHE A 27 -1.81 8.84 5.41
CA PHE A 27 -1.44 8.98 4.00
C PHE A 27 -2.27 8.10 3.07
N ILE A 28 -2.45 6.80 3.38
CA ILE A 28 -3.23 5.88 2.54
C ILE A 28 -4.71 6.28 2.53
N GLU A 29 -5.27 6.70 3.66
CA GLU A 29 -6.64 7.22 3.71
C GLU A 29 -6.81 8.46 2.83
N SER A 30 -5.82 9.37 2.82
CA SER A 30 -5.86 10.55 1.95
C SER A 30 -5.84 10.21 0.46
N ILE A 31 -5.22 9.09 0.05
CA ILE A 31 -5.11 8.68 -1.36
C ILE A 31 -6.02 7.50 -1.73
N ARG A 32 -6.82 6.98 -0.80
CA ARG A 32 -7.70 5.82 -0.99
C ARG A 32 -8.69 6.04 -2.13
N ASN A 33 -9.21 7.26 -2.24
CA ASN A 33 -10.19 7.66 -3.26
C ASN A 33 -9.54 8.33 -4.48
N PHE A 34 -8.20 8.29 -4.61
CA PHE A 34 -7.54 8.91 -5.74
C PHE A 34 -7.67 8.05 -7.00
N ASP A 35 -8.05 8.69 -8.10
CA ASP A 35 -8.03 8.07 -9.42
C ASP A 35 -6.60 7.97 -9.97
N LYS A 36 -6.42 7.13 -10.98
CA LYS A 36 -5.15 6.96 -11.72
C LYS A 36 -4.47 8.28 -12.10
N LYS A 37 -5.23 9.31 -12.50
CA LYS A 37 -4.67 10.63 -12.84
C LYS A 37 -4.10 11.37 -11.63
N GLN A 38 -4.76 11.26 -10.47
CA GLN A 38 -4.30 11.88 -9.23
C GLN A 38 -3.12 11.11 -8.63
N LEU A 39 -3.15 9.77 -8.69
CA LEU A 39 -2.02 8.93 -8.29
C LEU A 39 -0.75 9.23 -9.09
N LYS A 40 -0.89 9.53 -10.38
CA LYS A 40 0.24 9.96 -11.23
C LYS A 40 0.76 11.37 -10.93
N LYS A 41 -0.02 12.19 -10.21
CA LYS A 41 0.39 13.53 -9.76
C LYS A 41 1.10 13.50 -8.41
N LEU A 42 1.18 12.34 -7.74
CA LEU A 42 1.96 12.20 -6.52
C LEU A 42 3.41 12.59 -6.80
N ASN A 43 3.99 13.37 -5.90
CA ASN A 43 5.40 13.73 -5.99
C ASN A 43 6.28 12.50 -5.71
N SER A 44 7.56 12.56 -6.09
CA SER A 44 8.48 11.41 -5.96
C SER A 44 8.57 10.86 -4.54
N SER A 45 8.45 11.72 -3.52
CA SER A 45 8.45 11.32 -2.11
C SER A 45 7.18 10.55 -1.73
N GLN A 46 6.00 11.04 -2.11
CA GLN A 46 4.73 10.36 -1.90
C GLN A 46 4.67 9.03 -2.65
N PHE A 47 5.17 9.00 -3.89
CA PHE A 47 5.23 7.77 -4.68
C PHE A 47 6.17 6.74 -4.03
N LYS A 48 7.31 7.18 -3.50
CA LYS A 48 8.22 6.33 -2.73
C LYS A 48 7.55 5.79 -1.47
N TRP A 49 6.82 6.62 -0.74
CA TRP A 49 6.05 6.22 0.43
C TRP A 49 4.99 5.17 0.11
N LEU A 50 4.20 5.39 -0.96
CA LEU A 50 3.22 4.42 -1.42
C LEU A 50 3.88 3.06 -1.73
N LYS A 51 5.03 3.08 -2.41
CA LYS A 51 5.79 1.88 -2.73
C LYS A 51 6.35 1.16 -1.50
N ASP A 52 6.80 1.92 -0.50
CA ASP A 52 7.29 1.36 0.76
C ASP A 52 6.15 0.67 1.54
N ILE A 53 4.99 1.32 1.59
CA ILE A 53 3.80 0.80 2.25
C ILE A 53 3.28 -0.47 1.57
N ALA A 54 3.22 -0.49 0.24
CA ALA A 54 2.81 -1.68 -0.53
C ALA A 54 3.69 -2.90 -0.22
N LYS A 55 5.01 -2.70 -0.06
CA LYS A 55 5.94 -3.78 0.31
C LYS A 55 5.69 -4.38 1.69
N ILE A 56 5.10 -3.62 2.62
CA ILE A 56 4.77 -4.14 3.97
C ILE A 56 3.76 -5.28 3.84
N GLN A 57 2.79 -5.15 2.94
CA GLN A 57 1.81 -6.20 2.71
C GLN A 57 2.43 -7.43 2.06
N SER A 58 3.31 -7.25 1.07
CA SER A 58 3.96 -8.39 0.40
C SER A 58 4.75 -9.27 1.38
N ARG A 59 5.36 -8.69 2.42
CA ARG A 59 6.07 -9.48 3.46
C ARG A 59 5.13 -10.22 4.42
N LYS A 60 3.92 -9.72 4.65
CA LYS A 60 2.99 -10.34 5.62
C LYS A 60 2.32 -11.59 5.03
N THR A 61 2.14 -11.63 3.71
CA THR A 61 1.60 -12.81 3.01
C THR A 61 2.57 -14.00 3.05
N GLU A 62 3.88 -13.78 3.08
CA GLU A 62 4.89 -14.84 3.13
C GLU A 62 5.04 -15.48 4.53
N ALA A 63 4.53 -14.82 5.59
CA ALA A 63 4.59 -15.33 6.96
C ALA A 63 3.34 -16.15 7.37
N SER A 64 2.43 -16.41 6.42
CA SER A 64 1.15 -17.11 6.67
C SER A 64 1.02 -18.41 5.86
N ASP A 65 2.13 -19.05 5.48
CA ASP A 65 2.16 -20.47 5.13
C ASP A 65 2.49 -21.26 6.40
N PRO A 66 1.48 -21.73 7.17
CA PRO A 66 1.74 -22.84 8.07
C PRO A 66 2.12 -24.03 7.20
N LEU A 67 3.31 -24.59 7.43
CA LEU A 67 3.67 -25.93 7.01
C LEU A 67 2.44 -26.83 7.14
N ALA A 68 1.95 -27.34 6.02
CA ALA A 68 1.11 -28.52 6.03
C ALA A 68 2.00 -29.67 6.52
N ASP A 69 1.61 -30.22 7.67
CA ASP A 69 2.13 -31.40 8.36
C ASP A 69 2.30 -32.61 7.41
#